data_AF-A0A1A9QBY7-F1
#
_entry.id   AF-A0A1A9QBY7-F1
#
_cell.length_a   1.000
_cell.length_b   1.000
_cell.length_c   1.000
_cell.angle_alpha   90.00
_cell.angle_beta   90.00
_cell.angle_gamma   90.00
#
_symmetry.space_group_name_H-M   'P 1'
#
loop_
_entity.id
_entity.type
_entity.pdbx_description
1 polymer ?
#
loop_
_entity_poly.entity_id
_entity_poly.type
_entity_poly.pdbx_seq_one_letter_code
_entity_poly.pdbx_strand_id
1 'polypeptide(L)' 'MGELKLDALNKQQKQAIIAPLKPCLVLAGAGTGKTTILVKRFKHLVTQEKILADEIVITTFTNRATGK' A
#
# COMPACT_ATOMS: atom_id res chain seq x y z
N MET A 1 4.04 -17.11 -4.32
CA MET A 1 3.74 -15.70 -3.96
C MET A 1 2.24 -15.59 -3.71
N GLY A 2 1.80 -15.46 -2.47
CA GLY A 2 0.40 -15.69 -2.07
C GLY A 2 -0.58 -14.62 -2.56
N GLU A 3 -1.86 -14.98 -2.64
CA GLU A 3 -3.00 -14.15 -3.08
C GLU A 3 -3.19 -12.88 -2.23
N LEU A 4 -3.76 -11.80 -2.79
CA LEU A 4 -3.97 -10.54 -2.10
C LEU A 4 -5.31 -10.57 -1.33
N LYS A 5 -5.29 -11.00 -0.07
CA LYS A 5 -6.49 -11.02 0.79
C LYS A 5 -6.94 -9.60 1.14
N LEU A 6 -8.12 -9.20 0.67
CA LEU A 6 -8.74 -7.89 0.94
C LEU A 6 -9.83 -7.94 2.02
N ASP A 7 -10.14 -9.12 2.56
CA ASP A 7 -11.40 -9.36 3.28
C ASP A 7 -11.49 -8.65 4.64
N ALA A 8 -10.34 -8.39 5.28
CA ALA A 8 -10.26 -7.65 6.55
C ALA A 8 -10.16 -6.12 6.38
N LEU A 9 -10.35 -5.57 5.17
CA LEU A 9 -10.20 -4.14 4.89
C LEU A 9 -11.55 -3.44 4.71
N ASN A 10 -11.65 -2.21 5.22
CA ASN A 10 -12.79 -1.36 4.93
C ASN A 10 -12.76 -0.81 3.49
N LYS A 11 -13.86 -0.19 3.06
CA LYS A 11 -14.01 0.36 1.71
C LYS A 11 -12.94 1.39 1.35
N GLN A 12 -12.60 2.29 2.27
CA GLN A 12 -11.62 3.35 2.06
C GLN A 12 -10.20 2.79 1.90
N GLN A 13 -9.83 1.79 2.70
CA GLN A 13 -8.55 1.10 2.59
C GLN A 13 -8.42 0.36 1.25
N LYS A 14 -9.48 -0.32 0.80
CA LYS A 14 -9.52 -0.96 -0.52
C LYS A 14 -9.32 0.06 -1.63
N GLN A 15 -10.04 1.18 -1.58
CA GLN A 15 -9.90 2.28 -2.54
C GLN A 15 -8.47 2.84 -2.59
N ALA A 16 -7.82 3.05 -1.44
CA ALA A 16 -6.44 3.52 -1.38
C ALA A 16 -5.45 2.50 -2.00
N ILE A 17 -5.69 1.19 -1.82
CA ILE A 17 -4.85 0.14 -2.40
C ILE A 17 -4.96 0.10 -3.92
N ILE A 18 -6.18 0.19 -4.46
CA ILE A 18 -6.48 0.07 -5.90
C ILE A 18 -6.51 1.41 -6.64
N ALA A 19 -6.15 2.51 -5.98
CA ALA A 19 -6.19 3.84 -6.59
C ALA A 19 -5.28 3.87 -7.84
N PRO A 20 -5.71 4.54 -8.94
CA PRO A 20 -4.97 4.57 -10.19
C PRO A 20 -3.58 5.20 -10.04
N LEU A 21 -2.74 5.03 -11.06
CA LEU A 21 -1.43 5.69 -11.17
C LEU A 21 -1.57 7.19 -11.47
N LYS A 22 -2.14 7.92 -10.51
CA LYS A 22 -2.30 9.37 -10.50
C LYS A 22 -1.93 9.89 -9.11
N PRO A 23 -1.53 11.17 -8.97
CA PRO A 23 -1.32 11.77 -7.66
C PRO A 23 -2.55 11.57 -6.76
N CYS A 24 -2.31 11.10 -5.53
CA CYS A 24 -3.37 10.76 -4.58
C CYS A 24 -2.95 11.14 -3.16
N LEU A 25 -3.91 11.62 -2.37
CA LEU A 25 -3.76 11.92 -0.94
C LEU A 25 -4.64 10.98 -0.13
N VAL A 26 -4.04 10.27 0.83
CA VAL A 26 -4.76 9.40 1.77
C VAL A 26 -4.71 10.04 3.16
N LEU A 27 -5.83 10.57 3.63
CA LEU A 27 -5.98 11.10 4.98
C LEU A 27 -6.36 9.98 5.94
N ALA A 28 -5.57 9.76 6.99
CA ALA A 28 -5.73 8.61 7.87
C ALA A 28 -5.27 8.91 9.30
N GLY A 29 -6.16 8.67 10.29
CA GLY A 29 -5.87 8.86 11.71
C GLY A 29 -4.86 7.86 12.28
N ALA A 30 -4.50 8.00 13.55
CA ALA A 30 -3.68 7.00 14.26
C ALA A 30 -4.37 5.62 14.28
N GLY A 31 -3.61 4.52 14.23
CA GLY A 31 -4.16 3.16 14.30
C GLY A 31 -4.95 2.65 13.09
N THR A 32 -5.18 3.47 12.06
CA THR A 32 -6.04 3.13 10.88
C THR A 32 -5.40 2.20 9.84
N GLY A 33 -4.21 1.65 10.10
CA GLY A 33 -3.56 0.69 9.20
C GLY A 33 -2.81 1.30 8.02
N LYS A 34 -2.33 2.55 8.11
CA LYS A 34 -1.54 3.25 7.07
C LYS A 34 -0.43 2.39 6.45
N THR A 35 0.39 1.75 7.28
CA THR A 35 1.47 0.86 6.83
C THR A 35 0.93 -0.35 6.08
N THR A 36 -0.15 -0.97 6.56
CA THR A 36 -0.83 -2.08 5.89
C THR A 36 -1.36 -1.67 4.51
N ILE A 37 -1.91 -0.46 4.38
CA ILE A 37 -2.37 0.09 3.10
C ILE A 37 -1.19 0.24 2.14
N LEU A 38 -0.07 0.85 2.58
CA LEU A 38 1.13 1.03 1.74
C LEU A 38 1.71 -0.31 1.25
N VAL A 39 1.86 -1.29 2.14
CA VAL A 39 2.38 -2.62 1.78
C VAL A 39 1.45 -3.35 0.80
N LYS A 40 0.13 -3.29 1.04
CA LYS A 40 -0.83 -3.92 0.13
C LYS A 40 -0.92 -3.19 -1.21
N ARG A 41 -0.78 -1.85 -1.25
CA ARG A 41 -0.70 -1.08 -2.48
C ARG A 41 0.53 -1.47 -3.29
N PHE A 42 1.71 -1.55 -2.67
CA PHE A 42 2.92 -2.05 -3.34
C PHE A 42 2.68 -3.43 -3.97
N LYS A 43 2.13 -4.38 -3.19
CA LYS A 43 1.80 -5.70 -3.71
C LYS A 43 0.81 -5.64 -4.88
N HIS A 44 -0.22 -4.80 -4.80
CA HIS A 44 -1.19 -4.62 -5.89
C HIS A 44 -0.53 -4.10 -7.17
N LEU A 45 0.32 -3.06 -7.06
CA LEU A 45 1.05 -2.49 -8.18
C LEU A 45 1.97 -3.52 -8.88
N VAL A 46 2.70 -4.32 -8.09
CA VAL A 46 3.61 -5.34 -8.66
C VAL A 46 2.84 -6.52 -9.25
N THR A 47 1.80 -7.00 -8.56
CA THR A 47 1.15 -8.27 -8.94
C THR A 47 0.01 -8.11 -9.95
N GLN A 48 -0.77 -7.03 -9.85
CA GLN A 48 -1.94 -6.78 -10.69
C GLN A 48 -1.58 -5.80 -11.80
N GLU A 49 -0.97 -4.66 -11.47
CA GLU A 49 -0.60 -3.63 -12.46
C GLU A 49 0.72 -3.93 -13.20
N LYS A 50 1.44 -4.99 -12.80
CA LYS A 50 2.69 -5.47 -13.42
C LYS A 50 3.83 -4.44 -13.46
N ILE A 51 3.83 -3.49 -12.54
CA ILE A 51 4.93 -2.53 -12.37
C ILE A 51 6.14 -3.25 -11.76
N LEU A 52 7.34 -3.01 -12.28
CA LEU A 52 8.53 -3.62 -11.73
C LEU A 52 8.81 -3.05 -10.33
N ALA A 53 9.21 -3.91 -9.40
CA ALA A 53 9.47 -3.46 -8.03
C ALA A 53 10.54 -2.35 -7.96
N ASP A 54 11.53 -2.41 -8.85
CA ASP A 54 12.63 -1.44 -8.95
C ASP A 54 12.18 -0.06 -9.49
N GLU A 55 10.96 0.03 -10.03
CA GLU A 55 10.34 1.30 -10.47
C GLU A 55 9.56 1.98 -9.33
N ILE A 56 9.46 1.35 -8.15
CA ILE A 56 8.66 1.84 -7.03
C ILE A 56 9.55 2.22 -5.84
N VAL A 57 9.48 3.49 -5.44
CA VAL A 57 10.13 3.99 -4.22
C VAL A 57 9.09 4.19 -3.12
N ILE A 58 9.36 3.63 -1.93
CA ILE A 58 8.55 3.85 -0.72
C ILE A 58 9.46 4.44 0.34
N THR A 59 9.07 5.59 0.89
CA THR A 59 9.84 6.30 1.92
C THR A 59 9.06 6.36 3.23
N THR A 60 9.80 6.49 4.33
CA THR A 60 9.27 6.61 5.68
C THR A 60 10.22 7.45 6.53
N PHE A 61 9.72 8.01 7.62
CA PHE A 61 10.52 8.86 8.51
C PHE A 61 11.47 8.08 9.41
N THR A 62 11.15 6.83 9.75
CA THR A 62 11.93 6.04 10.73
C THR A 62 12.35 4.70 10.15
N ASN A 63 13.59 4.28 10.43
CA ASN A 63 14.11 2.96 10.05
C ASN A 63 13.27 1.80 10.63
N ARG A 64 12.64 2.01 11.80
CA ARG A 64 11.75 1.03 12.44
C ARG A 64 10.59 0.58 11.55
N ALA A 65 10.10 1.46 10.68
CA ALA A 65 9.03 1.12 9.74
C ALA A 65 9.51 0.24 8.57
N THR A 66 10.82 0.09 8.37
CA THR A 66 11.46 -0.80 7.38
C THR A 66 12.01 -2.09 7.98
N GLY A 67 11.75 -2.34 9.27
CA GLY A 67 12.25 -3.53 9.98
C GLY A 67 13.69 -3.43 10.48
N LYS A 68 14.23 -2.21 10.58
CA LYS A 68 15.56 -1.90 11.16
C LYS A 68 15.45 -1.09 12.43
#